data_AF-A0AAD1RWA5-F1
#
_entry.id   AF-A0AAD1RWA5-F1
#
_cell.length_a   1.000
_cell.length_b   1.000
_cell.length_c   1.000
_cell.angle_alpha   90.00
_cell.angle_beta   90.00
_cell.angle_gamma   90.00
#
_symmetry.space_group_name_H-M   'P 1'
#
loop_
_entity.id
_entity.type
_entity.pdbx_description
1 polymer ?
#
loop_
_entity_poly.entity_id
_entity_poly.type
_entity_poly.pdbx_seq_one_letter_code
_entity_poly.pdbx_strand_id
1 'polypeptide(L)'
;MDKDVSCRSVSNHTLKKRFLQALKSNDFVTLENILEQGKIDVDTVFEVEDENLVLASYKPGYWLPSYKLTSSWATGLHIAVMMGYLESILVLLQHHASINSQPNGKTPLHVACEVGNIDCIKILAGHKAKLNSFSVSGLAPLHYCTTRESIDCAKELVWSGANINLPTNNQMEESPLHTACRIGVPELVAFYVNQGAYVDSVNASLETPLATAAYWTLNIKEQKYSTRHHVICRMLLDYGAEVNSRDEDYKAPLHKAAWNCDHVLMHMMLEAGAKANVMDVNGCAPQQYVLKVTSVRAAAQPEICYQLLLNHGAARIYPPQFHKVKRKGHTRVLRLPKSG
;
A
#
# COMPACT_ATOMS: atom_id res chain seq x y z
N MET A 1 31.41 40.38 -25.37
CA MET A 1 31.10 39.62 -24.15
C MET A 1 29.93 38.63 -24.36
N ASP A 2 29.06 38.80 -25.36
CA ASP A 2 27.92 37.88 -25.58
C ASP A 2 28.25 36.54 -26.26
N LYS A 3 29.33 36.44 -27.05
CA LYS A 3 29.71 35.18 -27.73
C LYS A 3 30.25 34.11 -26.78
N ASP A 4 30.99 34.49 -25.74
CA ASP A 4 31.54 33.54 -24.77
C ASP A 4 30.48 32.97 -23.82
N VAL A 5 29.43 33.76 -23.51
CA VAL A 5 28.29 33.30 -22.70
C VAL A 5 27.43 32.31 -23.50
N SER A 6 27.25 32.56 -24.80
CA SER A 6 26.52 31.67 -25.71
C SER A 6 27.25 30.33 -25.96
N CYS A 7 28.57 30.33 -26.15
CA CYS A 7 29.33 29.08 -26.31
C CYS A 7 29.37 28.23 -25.03
N ARG A 8 29.49 28.86 -23.85
CA ARG A 8 29.51 28.15 -22.56
C ARG A 8 28.15 27.54 -22.20
N SER A 9 27.04 28.17 -22.59
CA SER A 9 25.70 27.61 -22.34
C SER A 9 25.42 26.39 -23.24
N VAL A 10 25.84 26.44 -24.50
CA VAL A 10 25.72 25.32 -25.46
C VAL A 10 26.59 24.13 -25.04
N SER A 11 27.83 24.37 -24.57
CA SER A 11 28.69 23.28 -24.08
C SER A 11 28.11 22.59 -22.84
N ASN A 12 27.54 23.35 -21.90
CA ASN A 12 26.91 22.80 -20.69
C ASN A 12 25.65 22.00 -20.99
N HIS A 13 24.81 22.48 -21.91
CA HIS A 13 23.63 21.74 -22.35
C HIS A 13 24.00 20.43 -23.05
N THR A 14 25.06 20.43 -23.86
CA THR A 14 25.58 19.23 -24.54
C THR A 14 26.12 18.22 -23.53
N LEU A 15 26.84 18.69 -22.49
CA LEU A 15 27.34 17.85 -21.41
C LEU A 15 26.20 17.20 -20.60
N LYS A 16 25.17 17.98 -20.22
CA LYS A 16 23.98 17.46 -19.52
C LYS A 16 23.27 16.38 -20.34
N LYS A 17 23.10 16.58 -21.66
CA LYS A 17 22.51 15.56 -22.54
C LYS A 17 23.34 14.30 -22.61
N ARG A 18 24.67 14.44 -22.73
CA ARG A 18 25.58 13.29 -22.76
C ARG A 18 25.57 12.50 -21.45
N PHE A 19 25.55 13.20 -20.31
CA PHE A 19 25.42 12.58 -18.99
C PHE A 19 24.10 11.84 -18.83
N LEU A 20 22.98 12.47 -19.20
CA LEU A 20 21.66 11.84 -19.18
C LEU A 20 21.60 10.61 -20.10
N GLN A 21 22.21 10.68 -21.28
CA GLN A 21 22.26 9.55 -22.19
C GLN A 21 23.05 8.38 -21.59
N ALA A 22 24.20 8.65 -20.97
CA ALA A 22 25.01 7.63 -20.31
C ALA A 22 24.23 6.93 -19.18
N LEU A 23 23.48 7.70 -18.37
CA LEU A 23 22.58 7.15 -17.35
C LEU A 23 21.50 6.25 -17.96
N LYS A 24 20.85 6.69 -19.05
CA LYS A 24 19.78 5.93 -19.72
C LYS A 24 20.27 4.64 -20.39
N SER A 25 21.54 4.58 -20.80
CA SER A 25 22.12 3.42 -21.49
C SER A 25 22.95 2.50 -20.59
N ASN A 26 22.98 2.73 -19.28
CA ASN A 26 23.89 2.07 -18.33
C ASN A 26 25.38 2.14 -18.75
N ASP A 27 25.81 3.23 -19.40
CA ASP A 27 27.21 3.44 -19.74
C ASP A 27 27.95 4.07 -18.56
N PHE A 28 28.23 3.24 -17.55
CA PHE A 28 28.90 3.66 -16.32
C PHE A 28 30.34 4.14 -16.56
N VAL A 29 31.00 3.68 -17.64
CA VAL A 29 32.36 4.13 -18.01
C VAL A 29 32.31 5.57 -18.50
N THR A 30 31.41 5.90 -19.42
CA THR A 30 31.24 7.30 -19.85
C THR A 30 30.76 8.18 -18.69
N LEU A 31 29.91 7.64 -17.80
CA LEU A 31 29.45 8.34 -16.62
C LEU A 31 30.61 8.74 -15.70
N GLU A 32 31.46 7.79 -15.33
CA GLU A 32 32.65 7.99 -14.49
C GLU A 32 33.60 9.02 -15.12
N ASN A 33 33.94 8.85 -16.41
CA ASN A 33 34.78 9.79 -17.15
C ASN A 33 34.23 11.22 -17.17
N ILE A 34 32.89 11.41 -17.16
CA ILE A 34 32.27 12.74 -17.12
C ILE A 34 32.36 13.34 -15.71
N LEU A 35 32.19 12.52 -14.67
CA LEU A 35 32.26 12.96 -13.27
C LEU A 35 33.68 13.32 -12.85
N GLU A 36 34.69 12.55 -13.29
CA GLU A 36 36.11 12.85 -13.04
C GLU A 36 36.55 14.20 -13.61
N GLN A 37 35.96 14.64 -14.73
CA GLN A 37 36.24 15.95 -15.31
C GLN A 37 35.75 17.11 -14.43
N GLY A 38 34.85 16.85 -13.46
CA GLY A 38 34.33 17.85 -12.52
C GLY A 38 33.49 18.96 -13.16
N LYS A 39 33.04 18.78 -14.41
CA LYS A 39 32.28 19.79 -15.17
C LYS A 39 30.78 19.74 -14.96
N ILE A 40 30.27 18.68 -14.34
CA ILE A 40 28.86 18.50 -14.01
C ILE A 40 28.74 18.07 -12.56
N ASP A 41 27.76 18.63 -11.86
CA ASP A 41 27.39 18.18 -10.52
C ASP A 41 26.69 16.83 -10.61
N VAL A 42 27.12 15.86 -9.79
CA VAL A 42 26.55 14.51 -9.71
C VAL A 42 25.06 14.54 -9.38
N ASP A 43 24.64 15.54 -8.60
CA ASP A 43 23.25 15.75 -8.18
C ASP A 43 22.46 16.62 -9.15
N THR A 44 22.96 16.82 -10.39
CA THR A 44 22.21 17.50 -11.44
C THR A 44 20.83 16.86 -11.61
N VAL A 45 19.79 17.70 -11.53
CA VAL A 45 18.40 17.30 -11.74
C VAL A 45 18.06 17.34 -13.22
N PHE A 46 17.50 16.25 -13.72
CA PHE A 46 17.02 16.06 -15.08
C PHE A 46 15.51 15.97 -15.10
N GLU A 47 14.90 16.43 -16.19
CA GLU A 47 13.54 16.05 -16.55
C GLU A 47 13.60 14.75 -17.35
N VAL A 48 12.90 13.72 -16.87
CA VAL A 48 12.91 12.38 -17.46
C VAL A 48 11.49 11.87 -17.66
N GLU A 49 11.32 11.03 -18.68
CA GLU A 49 10.06 10.34 -18.92
C GLU A 49 9.77 9.35 -17.79
N ASP A 50 8.55 9.43 -17.23
CA ASP A 50 8.09 8.66 -16.08
C ASP A 50 6.59 8.38 -16.21
N GLU A 51 6.21 7.58 -17.21
CA GLU A 51 4.81 7.32 -17.56
C GLU A 51 4.01 6.64 -16.45
N ASN A 52 4.70 5.94 -15.55
CA ASN A 52 4.14 5.20 -14.42
C ASN A 52 4.22 5.98 -13.10
N LEU A 53 4.77 7.20 -13.12
CA LEU A 53 4.93 8.07 -11.95
C LEU A 53 5.72 7.44 -10.79
N VAL A 54 6.70 6.61 -11.11
CA VAL A 54 7.57 5.92 -10.14
C VAL A 54 8.48 6.93 -9.44
N LEU A 55 8.93 7.98 -10.11
CA LEU A 55 9.85 8.98 -9.54
C LEU A 55 9.11 10.06 -8.75
N ALA A 56 7.83 10.25 -9.03
CA ALA A 56 7.03 11.31 -8.43
C ALA A 56 6.34 10.90 -7.13
N SER A 57 6.29 11.83 -6.17
CA SER A 57 5.39 11.77 -5.03
C SER A 57 4.64 13.09 -4.89
N TYR A 58 3.32 13.01 -4.69
CA TYR A 58 2.43 14.16 -4.62
C TYR A 58 1.74 14.23 -3.27
N LYS A 59 1.52 15.46 -2.79
CA LYS A 59 0.74 15.67 -1.57
C LYS A 59 -0.71 15.19 -1.78
N PRO A 60 -1.32 14.49 -0.81
CA PRO A 60 -2.75 14.19 -0.86
C PRO A 60 -3.59 15.45 -1.12
N GLY A 61 -4.55 15.38 -2.04
CA GLY A 61 -5.41 16.51 -2.42
C GLY A 61 -4.90 17.36 -3.59
N TYR A 62 -3.67 17.15 -4.07
CA TYR A 62 -3.26 17.70 -5.37
C TYR A 62 -3.91 16.89 -6.50
N TRP A 63 -4.86 17.52 -7.19
CA TRP A 63 -5.40 16.97 -8.43
C TRP A 63 -4.36 17.10 -9.53
N LEU A 64 -3.90 15.96 -10.03
CA LEU A 64 -3.18 15.95 -11.29
C LEU A 64 -4.18 16.37 -12.38
N PRO A 65 -3.89 17.41 -13.16
CA PRO A 65 -4.74 17.77 -14.29
C PRO A 65 -4.85 16.59 -15.25
N SER A 66 -5.95 16.51 -16.00
CA SER A 66 -6.29 15.36 -16.86
C SER A 66 -5.25 15.03 -17.94
N TYR A 67 -4.25 15.91 -18.16
CA TYR A 67 -3.07 15.57 -18.92
C TYR A 67 -2.15 14.71 -18.05
N LYS A 68 -1.96 13.45 -18.47
CA LYS A 68 -1.03 12.52 -17.83
C LYS A 68 0.34 13.20 -17.79
N LEU A 69 0.84 13.53 -16.60
CA LEU A 69 2.24 13.93 -16.46
C LEU A 69 3.07 12.75 -16.97
N THR A 70 3.82 12.98 -18.05
CA THR A 70 4.72 11.98 -18.63
C THR A 70 6.15 12.23 -18.22
N SER A 71 6.45 13.33 -17.53
CA SER A 71 7.79 13.69 -17.06
C SER A 71 7.84 13.93 -15.55
N SER A 72 9.00 13.60 -14.98
CA SER A 72 9.37 13.77 -13.57
C SER A 72 10.77 14.35 -13.45
N TRP A 73 11.05 15.04 -12.34
CA TRP A 73 12.41 15.50 -12.02
C TRP A 73 13.20 14.45 -11.25
N ALA A 74 14.43 14.17 -11.65
CA ALA A 74 15.24 13.13 -11.02
C ALA A 74 16.74 13.45 -11.09
N THR A 75 17.49 13.06 -10.06
CA THR A 75 18.95 13.02 -10.13
C THR A 75 19.41 11.75 -10.84
N GLY A 76 20.70 11.68 -11.20
CA GLY A 76 21.27 10.47 -11.79
C GLY A 76 21.05 9.21 -10.95
N LEU A 77 21.11 9.35 -9.62
CA LEU A 77 20.92 8.24 -8.69
C LEU A 77 19.49 7.68 -8.74
N HIS A 78 18.48 8.53 -8.88
CA HIS A 78 17.09 8.09 -9.03
C HIS A 78 16.88 7.34 -10.34
N ILE A 79 17.45 7.84 -11.44
CA ILE A 79 17.33 7.21 -12.77
C ILE A 79 18.00 5.83 -12.76
N ALA A 80 19.22 5.74 -12.22
CA ALA A 80 19.94 4.48 -12.14
C ALA A 80 19.21 3.45 -11.26
N VAL A 81 18.61 3.88 -10.14
CA VAL A 81 17.80 3.01 -9.27
C VAL A 81 16.52 2.55 -9.96
N MET A 82 15.80 3.45 -10.62
CA MET A 82 14.57 3.11 -11.35
C MET A 82 14.83 2.07 -12.45
N MET A 83 15.97 2.16 -13.12
CA MET A 83 16.36 1.23 -14.19
C MET A 83 17.07 -0.03 -13.66
N GLY A 84 17.46 -0.09 -12.38
CA GLY A 84 18.20 -1.21 -11.80
C GLY A 84 19.67 -1.29 -12.23
N TYR A 85 20.28 -0.17 -12.61
CA TYR A 85 21.65 -0.09 -13.12
C TYR A 85 22.68 0.00 -11.99
N LEU A 86 23.03 -1.16 -11.41
CA LEU A 86 23.83 -1.27 -10.19
C LEU A 86 25.22 -0.61 -10.31
N GLU A 87 25.91 -0.79 -11.43
CA GLU A 87 27.24 -0.21 -11.67
C GLU A 87 27.15 1.32 -11.73
N SER A 88 26.13 1.85 -12.42
CA SER A 88 25.89 3.29 -12.46
C SER A 88 25.56 3.85 -11.07
N ILE A 89 24.81 3.12 -10.24
CA ILE A 89 24.55 3.51 -8.84
C ILE A 89 25.87 3.60 -8.07
N LEU A 90 26.74 2.60 -8.18
CA LEU A 90 28.03 2.58 -7.48
C LEU A 90 28.93 3.74 -7.89
N VAL A 91 29.06 4.02 -9.19
CA VAL A 91 29.83 5.17 -9.70
C VAL A 91 29.28 6.49 -9.14
N LEU A 92 27.96 6.69 -9.18
CA LEU A 92 27.35 7.91 -8.64
C LEU A 92 27.61 8.09 -7.14
N LEU A 93 27.52 7.01 -6.35
CA LEU A 93 27.78 7.05 -4.91
C LEU A 93 29.27 7.26 -4.59
N GLN A 94 30.19 6.72 -5.39
CA GLN A 94 31.63 6.96 -5.28
C GLN A 94 31.96 8.44 -5.51
N HIS A 95 31.24 9.10 -6.42
CA HIS A 95 31.33 10.54 -6.67
C HIS A 95 30.43 11.39 -5.75
N HIS A 96 30.07 10.87 -4.57
CA HIS A 96 29.35 11.59 -3.52
C HIS A 96 27.93 12.05 -3.88
N ALA A 97 27.20 11.33 -4.74
CA ALA A 97 25.78 11.58 -4.97
C ALA A 97 24.98 11.60 -3.67
N SER A 98 24.06 12.56 -3.54
CA SER A 98 23.23 12.69 -2.35
C SER A 98 22.22 11.55 -2.26
N ILE A 99 22.52 10.58 -1.39
CA ILE A 99 21.76 9.33 -1.23
C ILE A 99 20.32 9.53 -0.76
N ASN A 100 20.01 10.68 -0.16
CA ASN A 100 18.68 11.02 0.35
C ASN A 100 18.06 12.23 -0.37
N SER A 101 18.55 12.59 -1.55
CA SER A 101 17.97 13.66 -2.37
C SER A 101 16.51 13.37 -2.71
N GLN A 102 15.67 14.41 -2.86
CA GLN A 102 14.24 14.28 -3.14
C GLN A 102 13.76 15.29 -4.21
N PRO A 103 14.32 15.28 -5.43
CA PRO A 103 14.01 16.27 -6.46
C PRO A 103 12.53 16.28 -6.87
N ASN A 104 11.84 15.13 -6.78
CA ASN A 104 10.41 15.02 -7.05
C ASN A 104 9.65 14.32 -5.91
N GLY A 105 10.15 14.54 -4.68
CA GLY A 105 9.49 14.13 -3.45
C GLY A 105 9.71 12.67 -3.00
N LYS A 106 10.42 11.83 -3.77
CA LYS A 106 10.90 10.50 -3.36
C LYS A 106 12.41 10.51 -3.17
N THR A 107 12.93 9.70 -2.26
CA THR A 107 14.37 9.36 -2.22
C THR A 107 14.64 8.19 -3.17
N PRO A 108 15.92 7.92 -3.53
CA PRO A 108 16.27 6.72 -4.29
C PRO A 108 15.78 5.43 -3.60
N LEU A 109 15.78 5.39 -2.26
CA LEU A 109 15.31 4.23 -1.52
C LEU A 109 13.80 3.99 -1.70
N HIS A 110 12.98 5.04 -1.78
CA HIS A 110 11.55 4.90 -2.09
C HIS A 110 11.36 4.30 -3.48
N VAL A 111 12.12 4.79 -4.48
CA VAL A 111 12.07 4.29 -5.86
C VAL A 111 12.47 2.81 -5.92
N ALA A 112 13.52 2.41 -5.20
CA ALA A 112 13.94 1.01 -5.14
C ALA A 112 12.84 0.08 -4.58
N CYS A 113 12.09 0.55 -3.58
CA CYS A 113 10.98 -0.20 -2.98
C CYS A 113 9.79 -0.36 -3.92
N GLU A 114 9.46 0.69 -4.67
CA GLU A 114 8.34 0.71 -5.61
C GLU A 114 8.61 -0.13 -6.86
N VAL A 115 9.85 -0.10 -7.36
CA VAL A 115 10.29 -0.95 -8.48
C VAL A 115 10.50 -2.40 -8.03
N GLY A 116 10.76 -2.63 -6.73
CA GLY A 116 10.97 -3.96 -6.19
C GLY A 116 12.36 -4.53 -6.45
N ASN A 117 13.40 -3.68 -6.53
CA ASN A 117 14.78 -4.12 -6.75
C ASN A 117 15.56 -4.21 -5.42
N ILE A 118 15.76 -5.44 -4.93
CA ILE A 118 16.46 -5.72 -3.67
C ILE A 118 17.94 -5.33 -3.70
N ASP A 119 18.62 -5.47 -4.85
CA ASP A 119 20.04 -5.15 -4.97
C ASP A 119 20.27 -3.65 -4.84
N CYS A 120 19.38 -2.83 -5.41
CA CYS A 120 19.36 -1.39 -5.17
C CYS A 120 19.20 -1.06 -3.68
N ILE A 121 18.32 -1.76 -2.96
CA ILE A 121 18.12 -1.54 -1.51
C ILE A 121 19.38 -1.88 -0.73
N LYS A 122 20.03 -3.00 -1.02
CA LYS A 122 21.27 -3.41 -0.36
C LYS A 122 22.39 -2.39 -0.55
N ILE A 123 22.57 -1.89 -1.78
CA ILE A 123 23.56 -0.85 -2.07
C ILE A 123 23.22 0.43 -1.28
N LEU A 124 21.98 0.90 -1.37
CA LEU A 124 21.56 2.14 -0.71
C LEU A 124 21.66 2.04 0.82
N ALA A 125 21.21 0.94 1.42
CA ALA A 125 21.31 0.69 2.86
C ALA A 125 22.78 0.57 3.30
N GLY A 126 23.63 -0.11 2.54
CA GLY A 126 25.07 -0.20 2.77
C GLY A 126 25.78 1.16 2.76
N HIS A 127 25.28 2.10 1.95
CA HIS A 127 25.73 3.50 1.92
C HIS A 127 24.97 4.43 2.89
N LYS A 128 24.29 3.87 3.91
CA LYS A 128 23.61 4.60 4.99
C LYS A 128 22.44 5.48 4.52
N ALA A 129 21.67 5.02 3.53
CA ALA A 129 20.38 5.64 3.19
C ALA A 129 19.46 5.69 4.41
N LYS A 130 18.66 6.74 4.55
CA LYS A 130 17.69 6.87 5.65
C LYS A 130 16.50 5.96 5.40
N LEU A 131 16.43 4.86 6.15
CA LEU A 131 15.37 3.84 6.00
C LEU A 131 13.96 4.34 6.37
N ASN A 132 13.89 5.41 7.18
CA ASN A 132 12.65 5.96 7.74
C ASN A 132 12.34 7.39 7.23
N SER A 133 12.92 7.82 6.10
CA SER A 133 12.61 9.13 5.51
C SER A 133 11.19 9.15 4.94
N PHE A 134 10.47 10.26 5.02
CA PHE A 134 9.18 10.41 4.36
C PHE A 134 9.32 11.00 2.95
N SER A 135 8.53 10.50 2.01
CA SER A 135 8.25 11.17 0.75
C SER A 135 7.33 12.39 0.94
N VAL A 136 7.13 13.20 -0.11
CA VAL A 136 6.21 14.36 -0.08
C VAL A 136 4.76 13.94 0.20
N SER A 137 4.37 12.73 -0.17
CA SER A 137 3.08 12.13 0.16
C SER A 137 2.98 11.62 1.60
N GLY A 138 4.04 11.77 2.40
CA GLY A 138 4.10 11.29 3.78
C GLY A 138 4.34 9.79 3.91
N LEU A 139 4.80 9.11 2.86
CA LEU A 139 5.03 7.66 2.88
C LEU A 139 6.50 7.38 3.17
N ALA A 140 6.80 6.46 4.09
CA ALA A 140 8.15 5.91 4.28
C ALA A 140 8.43 4.76 3.28
N PRO A 141 9.70 4.33 3.06
CA PRO A 141 10.04 3.30 2.08
C PRO A 141 9.23 2.00 2.20
N LEU A 142 9.00 1.49 3.42
CA LEU A 142 8.19 0.29 3.65
C LEU A 142 6.75 0.38 3.12
N HIS A 143 6.18 1.59 3.01
CA HIS A 143 4.84 1.80 2.45
C HIS A 143 4.80 1.68 0.93
N TYR A 144 5.95 1.79 0.24
CA TYR A 144 6.04 1.61 -1.21
C TYR A 144 6.20 0.14 -1.62
N CYS A 145 6.48 -0.75 -0.67
CA CYS A 145 6.50 -2.20 -0.91
C CYS A 145 5.07 -2.75 -1.05
N THR A 146 4.50 -2.62 -2.25
CA THR A 146 3.08 -2.92 -2.52
C THR A 146 2.88 -4.09 -3.50
N THR A 147 3.93 -4.55 -4.17
CA THR A 147 3.88 -5.63 -5.16
C THR A 147 4.58 -6.88 -4.65
N ARG A 148 4.40 -8.00 -5.37
CA ARG A 148 5.06 -9.26 -5.03
C ARG A 148 6.58 -9.16 -5.12
N GLU A 149 7.08 -8.43 -6.10
CA GLU A 149 8.50 -8.18 -6.34
C GLU A 149 9.12 -7.36 -5.19
N SER A 150 8.33 -6.47 -4.59
CA SER A 150 8.77 -5.66 -3.46
C SER A 150 8.73 -6.35 -2.09
N ILE A 151 8.30 -7.63 -2.00
CA ILE A 151 8.25 -8.36 -0.72
C ILE A 151 9.66 -8.57 -0.18
N ASP A 152 10.59 -9.01 -1.01
CA ASP A 152 11.97 -9.24 -0.57
C ASP A 152 12.69 -7.92 -0.25
N CYS A 153 12.28 -6.84 -0.91
CA CYS A 153 12.68 -5.47 -0.56
C CYS A 153 12.23 -5.08 0.86
N ALA A 154 10.97 -5.34 1.21
CA ALA A 154 10.45 -5.07 2.55
C ALA A 154 11.18 -5.89 3.62
N LYS A 155 11.51 -7.15 3.33
CA LYS A 155 12.29 -8.00 4.24
C LYS A 155 13.68 -7.41 4.51
N GLU A 156 14.41 -7.06 3.45
CA GLU A 156 15.73 -6.46 3.56
C GLU A 156 15.71 -5.15 4.34
N LEU A 157 14.71 -4.29 4.11
CA LEU A 157 14.55 -3.05 4.87
C LEU A 157 14.33 -3.29 6.36
N VAL A 158 13.44 -4.23 6.72
CA VAL A 158 13.17 -4.56 8.13
C VAL A 158 14.42 -5.14 8.79
N TRP A 159 15.13 -6.04 8.13
CA TRP A 159 16.40 -6.59 8.64
C TRP A 159 17.52 -5.54 8.73
N SER A 160 17.49 -4.54 7.86
CA SER A 160 18.39 -3.37 7.91
C SER A 160 18.02 -2.35 8.99
N GLY A 161 16.91 -2.54 9.72
CA GLY A 161 16.49 -1.68 10.83
C GLY A 161 15.47 -0.60 10.48
N ALA A 162 14.73 -0.75 9.38
CA ALA A 162 13.57 0.10 9.11
C ALA A 162 12.51 -0.07 10.20
N ASN A 163 11.84 1.02 10.60
CA ASN A 163 10.80 0.96 11.61
C ASN A 163 9.50 0.43 11.00
N ILE A 164 9.18 -0.83 11.33
CA ILE A 164 8.01 -1.55 10.82
C ILE A 164 6.66 -0.97 11.27
N ASN A 165 6.67 -0.16 12.34
CA ASN A 165 5.49 0.46 12.92
C ASN A 165 5.42 1.98 12.65
N LEU A 166 6.26 2.51 11.77
CA LEU A 166 6.27 3.95 11.46
C LEU A 166 5.02 4.34 10.66
N PRO A 167 4.07 5.10 11.23
CA PRO A 167 2.90 5.53 10.48
C PRO A 167 3.27 6.52 9.38
N THR A 168 2.42 6.64 8.37
CA THR A 168 2.54 7.68 7.35
C THR A 168 2.46 9.07 8.00
N ASN A 169 3.28 9.99 7.52
CA ASN A 169 3.24 11.41 7.90
C ASN A 169 2.28 12.18 7.00
N ASN A 170 1.02 11.75 6.96
CA ASN A 170 -0.06 12.38 6.20
C ASN A 170 -1.39 12.19 6.95
N GLN A 171 -2.49 12.70 6.39
CA GLN A 171 -3.82 12.65 7.00
C GLN A 171 -4.37 11.25 7.27
N MET A 172 -3.76 10.20 6.71
CA MET A 172 -4.21 8.82 6.89
C MET A 172 -3.59 8.15 8.11
N GLU A 173 -2.38 8.55 8.51
CA GLU A 173 -1.60 7.93 9.60
C GLU A 173 -1.56 6.37 9.54
N GLU A 174 -1.48 5.80 8.33
CA GLU A 174 -1.45 4.36 8.10
C GLU A 174 -0.09 3.76 8.52
N SER A 175 -0.08 2.64 9.23
CA SER A 175 1.16 1.85 9.40
C SER A 175 1.49 1.05 8.12
N PRO A 176 2.72 0.52 7.96
CA PRO A 176 3.05 -0.39 6.86
C PRO A 176 2.11 -1.60 6.79
N LEU A 177 1.63 -2.09 7.94
CA LEU A 177 0.64 -3.16 8.02
C LEU A 177 -0.71 -2.76 7.44
N HIS A 178 -1.19 -1.52 7.67
CA HIS A 178 -2.40 -1.00 7.01
C HIS A 178 -2.26 -0.99 5.49
N THR A 179 -1.11 -0.51 4.99
CA THR A 179 -0.84 -0.48 3.55
C THR A 179 -0.86 -1.90 2.96
N ALA A 180 -0.18 -2.87 3.58
CA ALA A 180 -0.20 -4.26 3.14
C ALA A 180 -1.61 -4.87 3.13
N CYS A 181 -2.43 -4.55 4.14
CA CYS A 181 -3.82 -4.98 4.26
C CYS A 181 -4.73 -4.35 3.20
N ARG A 182 -4.54 -3.07 2.88
CA ARG A 182 -5.27 -2.33 1.85
C ARG A 182 -4.97 -2.81 0.43
N ILE A 183 -3.70 -3.11 0.14
CA ILE A 183 -3.29 -3.62 -1.18
C ILE A 183 -3.64 -5.11 -1.35
N GLY A 184 -3.75 -5.83 -0.24
CA GLY A 184 -4.13 -7.24 -0.22
C GLY A 184 -2.94 -8.17 -0.49
N VAL A 185 -1.80 -7.98 0.16
CA VAL A 185 -0.60 -8.83 0.01
C VAL A 185 -0.41 -9.70 1.25
N PRO A 186 -0.94 -10.95 1.29
CA PRO A 186 -0.95 -11.77 2.51
C PRO A 186 0.46 -12.12 3.00
N GLU A 187 1.38 -12.39 2.07
CA GLU A 187 2.78 -12.72 2.37
C GLU A 187 3.47 -11.59 3.15
N LEU A 188 3.20 -10.34 2.77
CA LEU A 188 3.74 -9.15 3.44
C LEU A 188 3.11 -8.95 4.82
N VAL A 189 1.79 -9.17 4.95
CA VAL A 189 1.08 -9.14 6.25
C VAL A 189 1.67 -10.17 7.21
N ALA A 190 1.83 -11.42 6.77
CA ALA A 190 2.46 -12.47 7.57
C ALA A 190 3.85 -12.05 8.04
N PHE A 191 4.68 -11.55 7.11
CA PHE A 191 6.02 -11.12 7.44
C PHE A 191 6.01 -9.99 8.47
N TYR A 192 5.21 -8.93 8.24
CA TYR A 192 5.17 -7.78 9.14
C TYR A 192 4.72 -8.14 10.55
N VAL A 193 3.66 -8.93 10.71
CA VAL A 193 3.21 -9.37 12.03
C VAL A 193 4.27 -10.22 12.72
N ASN A 194 4.92 -11.14 12.00
CA ASN A 194 6.00 -11.97 12.54
C ASN A 194 7.26 -11.17 12.93
N GLN A 195 7.46 -9.98 12.36
CA GLN A 195 8.55 -9.07 12.71
C GLN A 195 8.15 -8.02 13.77
N GLY A 196 6.97 -8.16 14.38
CA GLY A 196 6.52 -7.28 15.47
C GLY A 196 5.72 -6.06 15.04
N ALA A 197 5.09 -6.09 13.86
CA ALA A 197 4.09 -5.09 13.52
C ALA A 197 2.87 -5.18 14.47
N TYR A 198 2.38 -4.03 14.93
CA TYR A 198 1.23 -3.98 15.83
C TYR A 198 -0.06 -4.32 15.10
N VAL A 199 -0.62 -5.50 15.38
CA VAL A 199 -1.81 -6.05 14.72
C VAL A 199 -3.03 -5.12 14.84
N ASP A 200 -3.18 -4.46 16.00
CA ASP A 200 -4.27 -3.54 16.29
C ASP A 200 -3.82 -2.06 16.33
N SER A 201 -2.73 -1.70 15.63
CA SER A 201 -2.43 -0.28 15.40
C SER A 201 -3.64 0.41 14.76
N VAL A 202 -3.89 1.67 15.10
CA VAL A 202 -4.98 2.44 14.50
C VAL A 202 -4.42 3.51 13.58
N ASN A 203 -5.12 3.76 12.47
CA ASN A 203 -4.85 4.89 11.59
C ASN A 203 -5.60 6.15 12.06
N ALA A 204 -5.55 7.24 11.29
CA ALA A 204 -6.20 8.51 11.64
C ALA A 204 -7.71 8.38 11.88
N SER A 205 -8.38 7.44 11.17
CA SER A 205 -9.82 7.16 11.32
C SER A 205 -10.13 6.11 12.39
N LEU A 206 -9.18 5.81 13.27
CA LEU A 206 -9.27 4.77 14.29
C LEU A 206 -9.54 3.36 13.71
N GLU A 207 -9.27 3.15 12.41
CA GLU A 207 -9.41 1.82 11.80
C GLU A 207 -8.19 0.97 12.12
N THR A 208 -8.41 -0.31 12.44
CA THR A 208 -7.34 -1.31 12.56
C THR A 208 -7.04 -1.97 11.20
N PRO A 209 -5.87 -2.62 11.02
CA PRO A 209 -5.55 -3.37 9.81
C PRO A 209 -6.61 -4.39 9.40
N LEU A 210 -7.26 -5.03 10.38
CA LEU A 210 -8.39 -5.95 10.13
C LEU A 210 -9.59 -5.23 9.52
N ALA A 211 -9.96 -4.06 10.05
CA ALA A 211 -11.05 -3.25 9.51
C ALA A 211 -10.73 -2.76 8.08
N THR A 212 -9.48 -2.34 7.84
CA THR A 212 -8.99 -1.94 6.51
C THR A 212 -9.06 -3.11 5.53
N ALA A 213 -8.51 -4.29 5.86
CA ALA A 213 -8.58 -5.46 5.00
C ALA A 213 -10.03 -5.88 4.67
N ALA A 214 -10.90 -5.83 5.67
CA ALA A 214 -12.32 -6.15 5.52
C ALA A 214 -13.05 -5.20 4.56
N TYR A 215 -12.74 -3.91 4.62
CA TYR A 215 -13.30 -2.92 3.70
C TYR A 215 -12.88 -3.16 2.25
N TRP A 216 -11.58 -3.41 2.02
CA TRP A 216 -11.01 -3.58 0.67
C TRP A 216 -11.24 -4.97 0.04
N THR A 217 -11.99 -5.84 0.72
CA THR A 217 -12.30 -7.19 0.22
C THR A 217 -13.12 -7.19 -1.08
N LEU A 218 -14.01 -6.21 -1.29
CA LEU A 218 -14.83 -6.10 -2.50
C LEU A 218 -14.24 -5.08 -3.49
N ASN A 219 -13.87 -5.54 -4.69
CA ASN A 219 -13.62 -4.63 -5.80
C ASN A 219 -14.97 -4.14 -6.36
N ILE A 220 -15.33 -2.90 -6.04
CA ILE A 220 -16.62 -2.31 -6.45
C ILE A 220 -16.76 -2.20 -7.97
N LYS A 221 -15.68 -1.98 -8.72
CA LYS A 221 -15.73 -1.87 -10.19
C LYS A 221 -16.04 -3.21 -10.85
N GLU A 222 -15.42 -4.27 -10.34
CA GLU A 222 -15.56 -5.63 -10.89
C GLU A 222 -16.68 -6.44 -10.21
N GLN A 223 -17.25 -5.94 -9.11
CA GLN A 223 -18.21 -6.65 -8.25
C GLN A 223 -17.69 -8.03 -7.81
N LYS A 224 -16.39 -8.13 -7.53
CA LYS A 224 -15.71 -9.40 -7.21
C LYS A 224 -15.00 -9.32 -5.86
N TYR A 225 -15.15 -10.38 -5.06
CA TYR A 225 -14.44 -10.54 -3.80
C TYR A 225 -13.00 -11.00 -4.01
N SER A 226 -12.09 -10.40 -3.25
CA SER A 226 -10.67 -10.69 -3.27
C SER A 226 -10.33 -11.80 -2.28
N THR A 227 -9.99 -12.98 -2.80
CA THR A 227 -9.54 -14.12 -1.98
C THR A 227 -8.32 -13.78 -1.13
N ARG A 228 -7.45 -12.87 -1.62
CA ARG A 228 -6.27 -12.39 -0.87
C ARG A 228 -6.68 -11.66 0.41
N HIS A 229 -7.71 -10.80 0.36
CA HIS A 229 -8.19 -10.09 1.54
C HIS A 229 -8.88 -11.02 2.54
N HIS A 230 -9.58 -12.07 2.07
CA HIS A 230 -10.10 -13.11 2.96
C HIS A 230 -8.99 -13.81 3.73
N VAL A 231 -7.91 -14.18 3.04
CA VAL A 231 -6.73 -14.80 3.68
C VAL A 231 -6.11 -13.85 4.70
N ILE A 232 -5.96 -12.56 4.37
CA ILE A 232 -5.45 -11.55 5.31
C ILE A 232 -6.32 -11.42 6.55
N CYS A 233 -7.65 -11.34 6.38
CA CYS A 233 -8.56 -11.25 7.51
C CYS A 233 -8.44 -12.48 8.41
N ARG A 234 -8.35 -13.69 7.83
CA ARG A 234 -8.15 -14.92 8.61
C ARG A 234 -6.83 -14.88 9.37
N MET A 235 -5.74 -14.51 8.70
CA MET A 235 -4.42 -14.40 9.30
C MET A 235 -4.40 -13.39 10.47
N LEU A 236 -4.97 -12.20 10.29
CA LEU A 236 -5.03 -11.20 11.35
C LEU A 236 -5.81 -11.69 12.58
N LEU A 237 -6.93 -12.38 12.35
CA LEU A 237 -7.69 -13.01 13.44
C LEU A 237 -6.89 -14.13 14.14
N ASP A 238 -6.15 -14.94 13.37
CA ASP A 238 -5.27 -15.97 13.93
C ASP A 238 -4.10 -15.37 14.71
N TYR A 239 -3.63 -14.18 14.33
CA TYR A 239 -2.65 -13.37 15.08
C TYR A 239 -3.26 -12.56 16.22
N GLY A 240 -4.55 -12.76 16.54
CA GLY A 240 -5.20 -12.17 17.71
C GLY A 240 -5.74 -10.75 17.53
N ALA A 241 -6.00 -10.30 16.29
CA ALA A 241 -6.63 -9.00 16.03
C ALA A 241 -7.99 -8.86 16.75
N GLU A 242 -8.24 -7.70 17.34
CA GLU A 242 -9.52 -7.41 18.02
C GLU A 242 -10.65 -7.23 16.99
N VAL A 243 -11.50 -8.25 16.89
CA VAL A 243 -12.60 -8.31 15.90
C VAL A 243 -13.72 -7.29 16.17
N ASN A 244 -13.83 -6.77 17.39
CA ASN A 244 -14.84 -5.79 17.78
C ASN A 244 -14.28 -4.36 17.93
N SER A 245 -13.09 -4.08 17.36
CA SER A 245 -12.51 -2.73 17.29
C SER A 245 -13.48 -1.74 16.67
N ARG A 246 -13.36 -0.45 16.99
CA ARG A 246 -14.30 0.59 16.57
C ARG A 246 -13.55 1.75 15.93
N ASP A 247 -13.94 2.08 14.69
CA ASP A 247 -13.47 3.29 14.01
C ASP A 247 -14.14 4.56 14.56
N GLU A 248 -13.81 5.73 14.00
CA GLU A 248 -14.40 7.03 14.39
C GLU A 248 -15.93 7.07 14.33
N ASP A 249 -16.54 6.32 13.40
CA ASP A 249 -17.99 6.21 13.25
C ASP A 249 -18.60 5.11 14.14
N TYR A 250 -17.82 4.54 15.07
CA TYR A 250 -18.17 3.36 15.86
C TYR A 250 -18.45 2.11 15.00
N LYS A 251 -17.94 2.01 13.77
CA LYS A 251 -18.11 0.82 12.95
C LYS A 251 -17.05 -0.21 13.32
N ALA A 252 -17.51 -1.40 13.66
CA ALA A 252 -16.68 -2.61 13.77
C ALA A 252 -16.33 -3.23 12.41
N PRO A 253 -15.27 -4.05 12.31
CA PRO A 253 -14.93 -4.84 11.12
C PRO A 253 -16.14 -5.58 10.51
N LEU A 254 -17.05 -6.10 11.35
CA LEU A 254 -18.27 -6.77 10.91
C LEU A 254 -19.21 -5.84 10.10
N HIS A 255 -19.24 -4.53 10.37
CA HIS A 255 -19.99 -3.58 9.53
C HIS A 255 -19.38 -3.45 8.14
N LYS A 256 -18.04 -3.46 8.02
CA LYS A 256 -17.35 -3.38 6.72
C LYS A 256 -17.63 -4.64 5.89
N ALA A 257 -17.59 -5.82 6.53
CA ALA A 257 -17.98 -7.09 5.90
C ALA A 257 -19.46 -7.10 5.47
N ALA A 258 -20.36 -6.58 6.32
CA ALA A 258 -21.78 -6.46 6.02
C ALA A 258 -22.08 -5.46 4.87
N TRP A 259 -21.35 -4.34 4.81
CA TRP A 259 -21.42 -3.38 3.70
C TRP A 259 -21.01 -4.01 2.37
N ASN A 260 -20.03 -4.91 2.39
CA ASN A 260 -19.62 -5.70 1.23
C ASN A 260 -20.58 -6.86 0.93
N CYS A 261 -21.53 -7.15 1.84
CA CYS A 261 -22.43 -8.29 1.79
C CYS A 261 -21.67 -9.62 1.59
N ASP A 262 -20.51 -9.73 2.25
CA ASP A 262 -19.58 -10.84 2.09
C ASP A 262 -19.84 -11.89 3.18
N HIS A 263 -20.61 -12.93 2.84
CA HIS A 263 -20.95 -13.99 3.78
C HIS A 263 -19.74 -14.76 4.29
N VAL A 264 -18.67 -14.90 3.49
CA VAL A 264 -17.45 -15.63 3.89
C VAL A 264 -16.73 -14.85 4.99
N LEU A 265 -16.54 -13.55 4.76
CA LEU A 265 -15.89 -12.68 5.73
C LEU A 265 -16.74 -12.49 6.99
N MET A 266 -18.06 -12.33 6.84
CA MET A 266 -18.97 -12.26 7.98
C MET A 266 -18.93 -13.53 8.82
N HIS A 267 -18.95 -14.71 8.21
CA HIS A 267 -18.83 -15.99 8.92
C HIS A 267 -17.53 -16.05 9.73
N MET A 268 -16.41 -15.74 9.08
CA MET A 268 -15.07 -15.71 9.70
C MET A 268 -15.02 -14.79 10.92
N MET A 269 -15.56 -13.58 10.82
CA MET A 269 -15.59 -12.62 11.94
C MET A 269 -16.51 -13.08 13.08
N LEU A 270 -17.69 -13.62 12.75
CA LEU A 270 -18.64 -14.14 13.73
C LEU A 270 -18.09 -15.36 14.49
N GLU A 271 -17.36 -16.24 13.80
CA GLU A 271 -16.61 -17.35 14.43
C GLU A 271 -15.54 -16.82 15.40
N ALA A 272 -14.86 -15.73 15.04
CA ALA A 272 -13.87 -15.08 15.89
C ALA A 272 -14.47 -14.25 17.05
N GLY A 273 -15.80 -14.27 17.24
CA GLY A 273 -16.46 -13.59 18.35
C GLY A 273 -16.94 -12.17 18.05
N ALA A 274 -17.12 -11.80 16.78
CA ALA A 274 -17.76 -10.53 16.43
C ALA A 274 -19.20 -10.46 16.94
N LYS A 275 -19.55 -9.33 17.55
CA LYS A 275 -20.90 -9.08 18.08
C LYS A 275 -21.86 -8.72 16.96
N ALA A 276 -22.88 -9.53 16.70
CA ALA A 276 -23.82 -9.30 15.60
C ALA A 276 -24.78 -8.10 15.80
N ASN A 277 -24.94 -7.66 17.05
CA ASN A 277 -25.82 -6.54 17.46
C ASN A 277 -25.04 -5.25 17.75
N VAL A 278 -23.77 -5.21 17.38
CA VAL A 278 -22.90 -4.04 17.46
C VAL A 278 -23.55 -2.87 16.69
N MET A 279 -23.52 -1.65 17.22
CA MET A 279 -24.14 -0.47 16.57
C MET A 279 -23.11 0.62 16.30
N ASP A 280 -23.20 1.27 15.14
CA ASP A 280 -22.45 2.47 14.80
C ASP A 280 -23.04 3.74 15.44
N VAL A 281 -22.46 4.90 15.16
CA VAL A 281 -22.91 6.21 15.67
C VAL A 281 -24.35 6.55 15.28
N ASN A 282 -24.89 5.97 14.20
CA ASN A 282 -26.25 6.18 13.74
C ASN A 282 -27.23 5.13 14.28
N GLY A 283 -26.79 4.24 15.18
CA GLY A 283 -27.60 3.13 15.67
C GLY A 283 -27.85 2.03 14.63
N CYS A 284 -27.08 2.01 13.54
CA CYS A 284 -27.16 0.95 12.54
C CYS A 284 -26.28 -0.22 12.96
N ALA A 285 -26.85 -1.42 13.02
CA ALA A 285 -26.11 -2.66 13.21
C ALA A 285 -25.73 -3.29 11.85
N PRO A 286 -24.83 -4.29 11.81
CA PRO A 286 -24.43 -4.95 10.56
C PRO A 286 -25.63 -5.47 9.75
N GLN A 287 -26.72 -5.84 10.43
CA GLN A 287 -27.96 -6.27 9.81
C GLN A 287 -28.57 -5.20 8.90
N GLN A 288 -28.61 -3.93 9.32
CA GLN A 288 -29.10 -2.83 8.47
C GLN A 288 -28.18 -2.58 7.26
N TYR A 289 -26.88 -2.77 7.41
CA TYR A 289 -25.93 -2.61 6.30
C TYR A 289 -26.20 -3.62 5.18
N VAL A 290 -26.40 -4.92 5.52
CA VAL A 290 -26.77 -5.96 4.55
C VAL A 290 -28.04 -5.57 3.78
N LEU A 291 -29.07 -5.06 4.48
CA LEU A 291 -30.32 -4.64 3.86
C LEU A 291 -30.13 -3.48 2.88
N LYS A 292 -29.33 -2.49 3.26
CA LYS A 292 -29.06 -1.31 2.44
C LYS A 292 -28.37 -1.66 1.12
N VAL A 293 -27.50 -2.67 1.12
CA VAL A 293 -26.71 -3.06 -0.06
C VAL A 293 -27.30 -4.22 -0.88
N THR A 294 -28.39 -4.83 -0.39
CA THR A 294 -29.03 -6.01 -1.00
C THR A 294 -29.39 -5.79 -2.47
N SER A 295 -29.90 -4.61 -2.84
CA SER A 295 -30.30 -4.30 -4.23
C SER A 295 -29.13 -3.91 -5.14
N VAL A 296 -27.97 -3.58 -4.57
CA VAL A 296 -26.84 -2.97 -5.30
C VAL A 296 -25.72 -3.99 -5.59
N ARG A 297 -25.67 -5.10 -4.84
CA ARG A 297 -24.59 -6.09 -4.93
C ARG A 297 -25.10 -7.37 -5.62
N ALA A 298 -25.09 -7.38 -6.95
CA ALA A 298 -25.63 -8.48 -7.75
C ALA A 298 -24.93 -9.84 -7.50
N ALA A 299 -23.66 -9.84 -7.12
CA ALA A 299 -22.89 -11.04 -6.81
C ALA A 299 -23.06 -11.53 -5.36
N ALA A 300 -23.76 -10.78 -4.49
CA ALA A 300 -23.86 -11.10 -3.08
C ALA A 300 -24.99 -12.10 -2.78
N GLN A 301 -24.87 -12.77 -1.64
CA GLN A 301 -25.88 -13.70 -1.11
C GLN A 301 -26.46 -13.14 0.19
N PRO A 302 -27.29 -12.09 0.12
CA PRO A 302 -27.75 -11.37 1.31
C PRO A 302 -28.60 -12.25 2.23
N GLU A 303 -29.30 -13.27 1.70
CA GLU A 303 -30.06 -14.23 2.51
C GLU A 303 -29.15 -14.98 3.50
N ILE A 304 -27.95 -15.37 3.07
CA ILE A 304 -26.97 -16.08 3.89
C ILE A 304 -26.38 -15.12 4.92
N CYS A 305 -25.96 -13.91 4.50
CA CYS A 305 -25.46 -12.88 5.40
C CYS A 305 -26.46 -12.58 6.53
N TYR A 306 -27.74 -12.44 6.18
CA TYR A 306 -28.80 -12.19 7.15
C TYR A 306 -28.99 -13.35 8.11
N GLN A 307 -29.00 -14.58 7.59
CA GLN A 307 -29.15 -15.79 8.42
C GLN A 307 -27.97 -15.96 9.38
N LEU A 308 -26.74 -15.65 8.96
CA LEU A 308 -25.55 -15.68 9.83
C LEU A 308 -25.71 -14.72 11.01
N LEU A 309 -26.12 -13.48 10.75
CA LEU A 309 -26.35 -12.50 11.82
C LEU A 309 -27.43 -12.97 12.80
N LEU A 310 -28.55 -13.51 12.31
CA LEU A 310 -29.61 -14.05 13.16
C LEU A 310 -29.14 -15.21 14.03
N ASN A 311 -28.30 -16.10 13.49
CA ASN A 311 -27.73 -17.23 14.22
C ASN A 311 -26.80 -16.78 15.36
N HIS A 312 -26.16 -15.62 15.21
CA HIS A 312 -25.25 -15.03 16.19
C HIS A 312 -25.91 -13.93 17.05
N GLY A 313 -27.24 -13.95 17.17
CA GLY A 313 -27.97 -13.11 18.13
C GLY A 313 -28.34 -11.71 17.65
N ALA A 314 -28.32 -11.44 16.34
CA ALA A 314 -28.88 -10.20 15.80
C ALA A 314 -30.39 -10.11 16.04
N ALA A 315 -30.91 -8.87 16.01
CA ALA A 315 -32.34 -8.61 16.20
C ALA A 315 -33.18 -9.36 15.16
N ARG A 316 -34.28 -9.98 15.60
CA ARG A 316 -35.19 -10.74 14.71
C ARG A 316 -36.14 -9.83 13.94
N ILE A 317 -35.56 -8.93 13.15
CA ILE A 317 -36.29 -8.13 12.17
C ILE A 317 -36.38 -8.97 10.90
N TYR A 318 -37.56 -9.04 10.27
CA TYR A 318 -37.74 -9.80 9.02
C TYR A 318 -38.28 -8.87 7.94
N PRO A 319 -37.42 -8.29 7.10
CA PRO A 319 -37.84 -7.46 5.99
C PRO A 319 -38.63 -8.31 4.99
N PRO A 320 -39.61 -7.71 4.28
CA PRO A 320 -40.38 -8.41 3.26
C PRO A 320 -39.48 -9.11 2.23
N GLN A 321 -38.36 -8.50 1.86
CA GLN A 321 -37.44 -9.00 0.84
C GLN A 321 -36.81 -10.38 1.15
N PHE A 322 -36.84 -10.84 2.41
CA PHE A 322 -36.23 -12.10 2.86
C PHE A 322 -37.26 -13.16 3.28
N HIS A 323 -38.33 -13.35 2.49
CA HIS A 323 -39.40 -14.30 2.82
C HIS A 323 -38.90 -15.76 3.07
N LYS A 324 -37.79 -16.18 2.44
CA LYS A 324 -37.16 -17.49 2.66
C LYS A 324 -36.40 -17.63 3.99
N VAL A 325 -36.05 -16.51 4.64
CA VAL A 325 -35.37 -16.48 5.94
C VAL A 325 -36.34 -16.78 7.11
N LYS A 326 -37.64 -16.99 6.83
CA LYS A 326 -38.62 -17.48 7.80
C LYS A 326 -38.79 -19.00 7.75
N ARG A 327 -38.69 -19.63 8.93
CA ARG A 327 -38.97 -21.05 9.31
C ARG A 327 -37.84 -22.09 9.28
N LYS A 328 -36.56 -21.74 9.45
CA LYS A 328 -35.54 -22.72 9.92
C LYS A 328 -35.12 -22.56 11.39
N GLY A 329 -35.88 -21.81 12.17
CA GLY A 329 -35.67 -21.66 13.61
C GLY A 329 -36.10 -22.85 14.49
N HIS A 330 -36.37 -24.04 13.93
CA HIS A 330 -36.80 -25.19 14.75
C HIS A 330 -36.15 -26.55 14.44
N THR A 331 -35.31 -26.73 13.41
CA THR A 331 -34.62 -28.03 13.20
C THR A 331 -33.50 -27.91 12.17
N ARG A 332 -32.30 -27.56 12.63
CA ARG A 332 -30.99 -28.09 12.21
C ARG A 332 -29.91 -27.08 12.58
N VAL A 333 -29.20 -27.39 13.67
CA VAL A 333 -27.76 -27.18 13.73
C VAL A 333 -27.20 -27.66 12.38
N LEU A 334 -26.63 -26.76 11.59
CA LEU A 334 -25.79 -27.13 10.46
C LEU A 334 -24.55 -27.81 11.04
N ARG A 335 -24.66 -29.10 11.38
CA ARG A 335 -23.49 -29.97 11.44
C ARG A 335 -23.03 -30.11 9.99
N LEU A 336 -21.91 -29.49 9.66
CA LEU A 336 -21.11 -29.86 8.50
C LEU A 336 -20.75 -31.36 8.62
N PRO A 337 -20.61 -32.08 7.49
CA PRO A 337 -20.30 -33.51 7.53
C PRO A 337 -18.97 -33.71 8.25
N LYS A 338 -18.96 -34.61 9.26
CA LYS A 338 -17.71 -35.11 9.82
C LYS A 338 -16.96 -35.81 8.71
N SER A 339 -15.70 -35.43 8.51
CA SER A 339 -14.73 -36.20 7.74
C SER A 339 -14.69 -37.63 8.27
N GLY A 340 -15.04 -38.57 7.40
CA GLY A 340 -14.77 -40.00 7.59
C GLY A 340 -13.38 -40.35 7.15
#